data_AF-A0A3S0SFL4-F1
#
_entry.id   AF-A0A3S0SFL4-F1
#
_cell.length_a   1.000
_cell.length_b   1.000
_cell.length_c   1.000
_cell.angle_alpha   90.00
_cell.angle_beta   90.00
_cell.angle_gamma   90.00
#
_symmetry.space_group_name_H-M   'P 1'
#
loop_
_entity.id
_entity.type
_entity.pdbx_description
1 polymer ?
#
loop_
_entity_poly.entity_id
_entity_poly.type
_entity_poly.pdbx_seq_one_letter_code
_entity_poly.pdbx_strand_id
1 'polypeptide(L)'
;MLALTVAVIVLAVCGSAMPPVVRADETAYLPFYTPPSPLPPGRPGDLIRTEPSRLVLEPSGQLGAFVGTGTRIMYRSTDAQGQPVAVTGTYIEPDVPWPGRGPRPLLAYAVMGFGMGEQCAPSRMFNQGIHASLQTGFDVMFNLEEGWVATLLARGFAIVITDGVGMGIHDSRSPQFLNRNAGGAALIDAARAAMKLPGTSLDPHGPVAFWGWLAGAHAALSAAELATSYGSELHVVGTYAAAAPTDIAPVLPAMDGNFLAGLLGYVLRGIIASYPATEQPIWDALTPRGAEMLANTGRQCLLLAVAEDDDVGVIGVDDDGVMRTPRSLVASGA
;
A
#
# COMPACT_ATOMS: atom_id res chain seq x y z
N MET A 1 34.73 -34.88 -65.80
CA MET A 1 34.82 -33.47 -65.36
C MET A 1 33.53 -33.11 -64.67
N LEU A 2 33.44 -33.33 -63.36
CA LEU A 2 32.28 -32.95 -62.53
C LEU A 2 32.41 -31.47 -62.18
N ALA A 3 31.40 -30.67 -62.49
CA ALA A 3 31.29 -29.26 -62.10
C ALA A 3 30.83 -29.17 -60.64
N LEU A 4 31.63 -28.55 -59.79
CA LEU A 4 31.34 -28.28 -58.39
C LEU A 4 30.58 -26.95 -58.29
N THR A 5 29.29 -26.99 -58.00
CA THR A 5 28.46 -25.80 -57.78
C THR A 5 28.66 -25.30 -56.35
N VAL A 6 29.27 -24.12 -56.19
CA VAL A 6 29.40 -23.43 -54.89
C VAL A 6 28.07 -22.73 -54.58
N ALA A 7 27.33 -23.23 -53.59
CA ALA A 7 26.16 -22.55 -53.06
C ALA A 7 26.60 -21.42 -52.11
N VAL A 8 26.39 -20.18 -52.51
CA VAL A 8 26.55 -19.00 -51.64
C VAL A 8 25.34 -18.94 -50.71
N ILE A 9 25.53 -19.27 -49.44
CA ILE A 9 24.53 -19.04 -48.39
C ILE A 9 24.58 -17.54 -48.05
N VAL A 10 23.58 -16.79 -48.53
CA VAL A 10 23.32 -15.43 -48.06
C VAL A 10 22.69 -15.56 -46.68
N LEU A 11 23.48 -15.35 -45.63
CA LEU A 11 22.97 -15.13 -44.27
C LEU A 11 22.18 -13.83 -44.28
N ALA A 12 20.85 -13.95 -44.35
CA ALA A 12 19.95 -12.84 -44.07
C ALA A 12 20.18 -12.41 -42.62
N VAL A 13 20.83 -11.27 -42.44
CA VAL A 13 20.88 -10.58 -41.14
C VAL A 13 19.44 -10.14 -40.87
N CYS A 14 18.69 -10.96 -40.13
CA CYS A 14 17.48 -10.49 -39.48
C CYS A 14 17.89 -9.35 -38.56
N GLY A 15 17.63 -8.12 -38.99
CA GLY A 15 17.71 -6.94 -38.14
C GLY A 15 16.80 -7.18 -36.94
N SER A 16 17.42 -7.56 -35.82
CA SER A 16 16.73 -7.71 -34.55
C SER A 16 16.33 -6.29 -34.18
N ALA A 17 15.06 -5.94 -34.39
CA ALA A 17 14.49 -4.78 -33.74
C ALA A 17 14.67 -5.04 -32.24
N MET A 18 15.64 -4.39 -31.61
CA MET A 18 15.76 -4.43 -30.17
C MET A 18 14.40 -3.97 -29.65
N PRO A 19 13.74 -4.77 -28.77
CA PRO A 19 12.51 -4.31 -28.16
C PRO A 19 12.81 -2.94 -27.51
N PRO A 20 11.88 -1.98 -27.60
CA PRO A 20 12.09 -0.69 -26.97
C PRO A 20 12.47 -0.94 -25.52
N VAL A 21 13.54 -0.29 -25.06
CA VAL A 21 13.95 -0.33 -23.65
C VAL A 21 12.81 0.30 -22.87
N VAL A 22 11.96 -0.54 -22.28
CA VAL A 22 10.94 -0.10 -21.32
C VAL A 22 11.71 0.33 -20.08
N ARG A 23 11.74 1.63 -19.83
CA ARG A 23 12.18 2.15 -18.53
C ARG A 23 10.96 2.19 -17.62
N ALA A 24 11.10 1.64 -16.42
CA ALA A 24 10.18 1.93 -15.32
C ALA A 24 10.39 3.39 -14.92
N ASP A 25 9.85 4.31 -15.73
CA ASP A 25 9.88 5.74 -15.43
C ASP A 25 8.76 6.06 -14.44
N GLU A 26 9.08 5.87 -13.15
CA GLU A 26 8.19 6.20 -12.04
C GLU A 26 7.94 7.71 -11.90
N THR A 27 8.67 8.57 -12.62
CA THR A 27 8.49 10.03 -12.53
C THR A 27 7.12 10.49 -13.01
N ALA A 28 6.45 9.69 -13.85
CA ALA A 28 5.07 9.94 -14.28
C ALA A 28 4.07 9.95 -13.11
N TYR A 29 4.39 9.30 -11.98
CA TYR A 29 3.56 9.31 -10.78
C TYR A 29 3.78 10.57 -9.93
N LEU A 30 4.99 11.17 -9.92
CA LEU A 30 5.32 12.31 -9.06
C LEU A 30 4.29 13.46 -9.10
N PRO A 31 3.78 13.91 -10.26
CA PRO A 31 2.85 15.05 -10.32
C PRO A 31 1.57 14.84 -9.52
N PHE A 32 1.01 13.63 -9.53
CA PHE A 32 -0.23 13.33 -8.83
C PHE A 32 0.01 13.03 -7.35
N TYR A 33 1.05 12.26 -7.04
CA TYR A 33 1.29 11.75 -5.70
C TYR A 33 2.01 12.73 -4.78
N THR A 34 2.61 13.82 -5.29
CA THR A 34 3.20 14.88 -4.45
C THR A 34 2.11 15.81 -3.91
N PRO A 35 1.76 15.80 -2.60
CA PRO A 35 0.67 16.61 -2.08
C PRO A 35 0.95 18.12 -2.18
N PRO A 36 -0.08 18.96 -2.35
CA PRO A 36 0.07 20.41 -2.23
C PRO A 36 0.51 20.81 -0.81
N SER A 37 1.40 21.80 -0.71
CA SER A 37 1.85 22.37 0.57
C SER A 37 1.70 23.91 0.53
N PRO A 38 0.82 24.49 1.36
CA PRO A 38 -0.08 23.83 2.33
C PRO A 38 -1.20 23.02 1.66
N LEU A 39 -1.81 22.09 2.40
CA LEU A 39 -3.00 21.37 1.94
C LEU A 39 -4.17 22.37 1.74
N PRO A 40 -4.99 22.19 0.70
CA PRO A 40 -6.21 22.96 0.53
C PRO A 40 -7.11 22.90 1.77
N PRO A 41 -7.82 24.00 2.09
CA PRO A 41 -8.82 23.98 3.14
C PRO A 41 -9.93 22.99 2.78
N GLY A 42 -10.48 22.32 3.79
CA GLY A 42 -11.52 21.32 3.60
C GLY A 42 -11.74 20.48 4.84
N ARG A 43 -12.58 19.47 4.70
CA ARG A 43 -12.90 18.45 5.70
C ARG A 43 -12.29 17.10 5.29
N PRO A 44 -12.12 16.16 6.23
CA PRO A 44 -11.79 14.79 5.89
C PRO A 44 -12.77 14.22 4.83
N GLY A 45 -12.22 13.51 3.85
CA GLY A 45 -12.90 13.01 2.68
C GLY A 45 -13.20 14.04 1.58
N ASP A 46 -12.73 15.30 1.66
CA ASP A 46 -12.81 16.22 0.52
C ASP A 46 -11.76 15.86 -0.53
N LEU A 47 -12.15 15.88 -1.81
CA LEU A 47 -11.26 15.62 -2.95
C LEU A 47 -10.27 16.77 -3.14
N ILE A 48 -9.00 16.44 -3.26
CA ILE A 48 -7.90 17.36 -3.57
C ILE A 48 -7.59 17.31 -5.06
N ARG A 49 -7.47 16.10 -5.63
CA ARG A 49 -7.22 15.86 -7.06
C ARG A 49 -7.88 14.57 -7.51
N THR A 50 -8.21 14.53 -8.80
CA THR A 50 -8.76 13.35 -9.47
C THR A 50 -8.21 13.26 -10.88
N GLU A 51 -7.93 12.06 -11.36
CA GLU A 51 -7.62 11.79 -12.76
C GLU A 51 -8.05 10.38 -13.17
N PRO A 52 -8.21 10.08 -14.47
CA PRO A 52 -8.44 8.71 -14.92
C PRO A 52 -7.32 7.77 -14.44
N SER A 53 -7.70 6.61 -13.89
CA SER A 53 -6.76 5.55 -13.51
C SER A 53 -6.87 4.41 -14.51
N ARG A 54 -5.74 4.06 -15.14
CA ARG A 54 -5.60 2.81 -15.88
C ARG A 54 -5.71 1.65 -14.88
N LEU A 55 -6.51 0.64 -15.21
CA LEU A 55 -6.62 -0.58 -14.41
C LEU A 55 -6.00 -1.76 -15.16
N VAL A 56 -5.17 -2.54 -14.48
CA VAL A 56 -4.48 -3.72 -15.03
C VAL A 56 -4.74 -4.90 -14.12
N LEU A 57 -5.51 -5.87 -14.62
CA LEU A 57 -5.76 -7.14 -13.92
C LEU A 57 -4.63 -8.14 -14.17
N GLU A 58 -4.08 -8.15 -15.38
CA GLU A 58 -2.96 -9.02 -15.74
C GLU A 58 -2.18 -8.33 -16.87
N PRO A 59 -0.86 -8.13 -16.76
CA PRO A 59 -0.12 -7.29 -17.72
C PRO A 59 -0.05 -7.82 -19.16
N SER A 60 -0.16 -9.13 -19.38
CA SER A 60 -0.16 -9.74 -20.72
C SER A 60 -1.48 -9.53 -21.48
N GLY A 61 -2.55 -9.18 -20.78
CA GLY A 61 -3.90 -8.96 -21.34
C GLY A 61 -4.64 -10.26 -21.69
N GLN A 62 -4.12 -11.43 -21.31
CA GLN A 62 -4.73 -12.72 -21.65
C GLN A 62 -5.89 -13.11 -20.72
N LEU A 63 -5.86 -12.63 -19.47
CA LEU A 63 -6.92 -12.89 -18.48
C LEU A 63 -8.07 -11.87 -18.54
N GLY A 64 -8.06 -10.96 -19.53
CA GLY A 64 -9.05 -9.91 -19.71
C GLY A 64 -8.68 -8.61 -18.98
N ALA A 65 -9.69 -7.82 -18.65
CA ALA A 65 -9.55 -6.53 -17.98
C ALA A 65 -10.55 -6.42 -16.83
N PHE A 66 -10.31 -5.47 -15.92
CA PHE A 66 -11.33 -5.07 -14.96
C PHE A 66 -12.59 -4.61 -15.69
N VAL A 67 -13.75 -5.06 -15.22
CA VAL A 67 -15.07 -4.60 -15.68
C VAL A 67 -15.48 -3.34 -14.92
N GLY A 68 -14.70 -2.28 -15.13
CA GLY A 68 -14.96 -0.99 -14.51
C GLY A 68 -14.02 0.11 -14.95
N THR A 69 -14.42 1.33 -14.65
CA THR A 69 -13.68 2.56 -14.95
C THR A 69 -12.98 3.06 -13.69
N GLY A 70 -11.64 3.15 -13.74
CA GLY A 70 -10.82 3.63 -12.65
C GLY A 70 -10.69 5.15 -12.61
N THR A 71 -10.79 5.73 -11.42
CA THR A 71 -10.45 7.13 -11.12
C THR A 71 -9.47 7.16 -9.97
N ARG A 72 -8.26 7.67 -10.22
CA ARG A 72 -7.29 7.91 -9.15
C ARG A 72 -7.72 9.16 -8.39
N ILE A 73 -7.72 9.06 -7.07
CA ILE A 73 -8.13 10.15 -6.18
C ILE A 73 -7.01 10.50 -5.21
N MET A 74 -6.91 11.78 -4.90
CA MET A 74 -6.22 12.28 -3.71
C MET A 74 -7.27 13.01 -2.88
N TYR A 75 -7.35 12.67 -1.60
CA TYR A 75 -8.35 13.22 -0.70
C TYR A 75 -7.70 13.62 0.62
N ARG A 76 -8.34 14.56 1.32
CA ARG A 76 -7.93 15.01 2.64
C ARG A 76 -8.36 13.97 3.68
N SER A 77 -7.49 13.63 4.62
CA SER A 77 -7.76 12.72 5.73
C SER A 77 -7.09 13.21 7.02
N THR A 78 -7.07 12.39 8.07
CA THR A 78 -6.39 12.65 9.33
C THR A 78 -5.41 11.53 9.68
N ASP A 79 -4.23 11.90 10.16
CA ASP A 79 -3.24 10.94 10.62
C ASP A 79 -3.52 10.39 12.02
N ALA A 80 -2.61 9.55 12.53
CA ALA A 80 -2.69 8.93 13.86
C ALA A 80 -2.85 9.93 15.03
N GLN A 81 -2.46 11.19 14.84
CA GLN A 81 -2.49 12.28 15.81
C GLN A 81 -3.63 13.28 15.53
N GLY A 82 -4.49 12.98 14.56
CA GLY A 82 -5.59 13.85 14.14
C GLY A 82 -5.15 15.06 13.32
N GLN A 83 -3.91 15.10 12.82
CA GLN A 83 -3.44 16.18 11.96
C GLN A 83 -3.90 15.96 10.51
N PRO A 84 -4.19 17.02 9.75
CA PRO A 84 -4.64 16.89 8.38
C PRO A 84 -3.52 16.39 7.46
N VAL A 85 -3.84 15.38 6.66
CA VAL A 85 -2.93 14.77 5.68
C VAL A 85 -3.63 14.55 4.34
N ALA A 86 -2.86 14.39 3.26
CA ALA A 86 -3.37 13.88 2.00
C ALA A 86 -3.19 12.37 1.94
N VAL A 87 -4.16 11.67 1.38
CA VAL A 87 -4.10 10.24 1.11
C VAL A 87 -4.55 10.01 -0.33
N THR A 88 -3.94 9.03 -1.00
CA THR A 88 -4.30 8.62 -2.35
C THR A 88 -5.06 7.30 -2.36
N GLY A 89 -5.65 7.00 -3.51
CA GLY A 89 -6.38 5.76 -3.71
C GLY A 89 -6.98 5.69 -5.11
N THR A 90 -7.73 4.63 -5.36
CA THR A 90 -8.41 4.39 -6.64
C THR A 90 -9.88 4.07 -6.39
N TYR A 91 -10.76 4.88 -6.96
CA TYR A 91 -12.17 4.54 -7.11
C TYR A 91 -12.37 3.75 -8.40
N ILE A 92 -13.22 2.72 -8.37
CA ILE A 92 -13.56 1.92 -9.54
C ILE A 92 -15.08 1.82 -9.65
N GLU A 93 -15.62 2.43 -10.69
CA GLU A 93 -17.02 2.35 -11.10
C GLU A 93 -17.22 1.05 -11.90
N PRO A 94 -18.12 0.13 -11.50
CA PRO A 94 -18.32 -1.10 -12.27
C PRO A 94 -19.19 -0.84 -13.50
N ASP A 95 -18.82 -1.49 -14.62
CA ASP A 95 -19.51 -1.34 -15.91
C ASP A 95 -20.87 -2.06 -15.93
N VAL A 96 -21.07 -3.01 -15.01
CA VAL A 96 -22.27 -3.83 -14.92
C VAL A 96 -23.27 -3.22 -13.92
N PRO A 97 -24.59 -3.30 -14.20
CA PRO A 97 -25.61 -2.79 -13.28
C PRO A 97 -25.57 -3.53 -11.93
N TRP A 98 -25.95 -2.85 -10.85
CA TRP A 98 -26.15 -3.50 -9.55
C TRP A 98 -27.40 -4.39 -9.61
N PRO A 99 -27.30 -5.71 -9.37
CA PRO A 99 -28.45 -6.62 -9.45
C PRO A 99 -29.33 -6.62 -8.19
N GLY A 100 -28.89 -6.01 -7.10
CA GLY A 100 -29.64 -5.95 -5.85
C GLY A 100 -30.79 -4.94 -5.87
N ARG A 101 -31.58 -4.94 -4.80
CA ARG A 101 -32.64 -3.93 -4.59
C ARG A 101 -32.04 -2.70 -3.92
N GLY A 102 -32.41 -1.50 -4.39
CA GLY A 102 -31.97 -0.23 -3.82
C GLY A 102 -30.67 0.32 -4.43
N PRO A 103 -30.06 1.33 -3.79
CA PRO A 103 -28.83 1.95 -4.28
C PRO A 103 -27.67 0.96 -4.37
N ARG A 104 -26.75 1.21 -5.31
CA ARG A 104 -25.51 0.43 -5.44
C ARG A 104 -24.66 0.62 -4.17
N PRO A 105 -24.20 -0.47 -3.54
CA PRO A 105 -23.27 -0.37 -2.41
C PRO A 105 -21.87 0.04 -2.85
N LEU A 106 -21.23 0.86 -2.00
CA LEU A 106 -19.81 1.16 -2.04
C LEU A 106 -19.05 0.24 -1.07
N LEU A 107 -18.03 -0.44 -1.57
CA LEU A 107 -17.04 -1.13 -0.74
C LEU A 107 -15.84 -0.21 -0.56
N ALA A 108 -15.63 0.28 0.67
CA ALA A 108 -14.37 0.90 1.02
C ALA A 108 -13.38 -0.21 1.38
N TYR A 109 -12.34 -0.34 0.55
CA TYR A 109 -11.42 -1.46 0.54
C TYR A 109 -10.04 -1.01 1.01
N ALA A 110 -9.49 -1.72 2.00
CA ALA A 110 -8.08 -1.64 2.36
C ALA A 110 -7.42 -2.98 2.01
N VAL A 111 -6.37 -2.92 1.20
CA VAL A 111 -5.59 -4.11 0.82
C VAL A 111 -4.67 -4.55 1.95
N MET A 112 -4.10 -5.75 1.82
CA MET A 112 -2.96 -6.16 2.65
C MET A 112 -1.79 -5.17 2.49
N GLY A 113 -0.82 -5.24 3.40
CA GLY A 113 0.39 -4.44 3.29
C GLY A 113 1.24 -4.84 2.09
N PHE A 114 1.10 -4.17 0.94
CA PHE A 114 1.91 -4.40 -0.25
C PHE A 114 3.36 -3.90 -0.10
N GLY A 115 3.65 -3.17 0.97
CA GLY A 115 4.99 -2.73 1.35
C GLY A 115 4.97 -1.33 1.95
N MET A 116 6.14 -0.71 2.03
CA MET A 116 6.31 0.65 2.58
C MET A 116 6.83 1.65 1.55
N GLY A 117 7.26 1.18 0.37
CA GLY A 117 7.72 2.02 -0.73
C GLY A 117 6.56 2.61 -1.55
N GLU A 118 6.73 3.80 -2.10
CA GLU A 118 5.68 4.44 -2.92
C GLU A 118 5.24 3.59 -4.11
N GLN A 119 6.16 2.80 -4.68
CA GLN A 119 5.94 1.96 -5.84
C GLN A 119 5.00 0.78 -5.58
N CYS A 120 4.86 0.33 -4.32
CA CYS A 120 3.86 -0.69 -3.94
C CYS A 120 2.54 -0.10 -3.45
N ALA A 121 2.34 1.22 -3.55
CA ALA A 121 1.07 1.82 -3.18
C ALA A 121 -0.08 1.14 -3.94
N PRO A 122 -1.19 0.78 -3.26
CA PRO A 122 -2.29 0.04 -3.86
C PRO A 122 -2.78 0.66 -5.17
N SER A 123 -2.98 1.99 -5.21
CA SER A 123 -3.39 2.71 -6.40
C SER A 123 -2.41 2.57 -7.57
N ARG A 124 -1.09 2.53 -7.32
CA ARG A 124 -0.09 2.26 -8.37
C ARG A 124 -0.11 0.79 -8.78
N MET A 125 -0.32 -0.11 -7.83
CA MET A 125 -0.42 -1.54 -8.13
C MET A 125 -1.61 -1.88 -9.03
N PHE A 126 -2.75 -1.19 -8.87
CA PHE A 126 -3.87 -1.32 -9.82
C PHE A 126 -3.56 -0.75 -11.22
N ASN A 127 -2.63 0.20 -11.34
CA ASN A 127 -2.17 0.73 -12.63
C ASN A 127 -1.15 -0.17 -13.35
N GLN A 128 -0.45 -1.02 -12.62
CA GLN A 128 0.66 -1.82 -13.11
C GLN A 128 0.35 -3.33 -13.18
N GLY A 129 -0.44 -3.86 -12.25
CA GLY A 129 -0.63 -5.29 -12.00
C GLY A 129 0.59 -5.93 -11.33
N ILE A 130 1.77 -5.70 -11.89
CA ILE A 130 3.06 -6.18 -11.39
C ILE A 130 4.05 -5.02 -11.34
N HIS A 131 4.65 -4.79 -10.18
CA HIS A 131 5.82 -3.94 -10.03
C HIS A 131 7.08 -4.83 -10.07
N ALA A 132 8.08 -4.41 -10.83
CA ALA A 132 9.39 -5.06 -10.86
C ALA A 132 10.47 -4.02 -11.16
N SER A 133 11.40 -3.83 -10.22
CA SER A 133 12.58 -2.99 -10.39
C SER A 133 13.82 -3.83 -10.13
N LEU A 134 14.76 -3.83 -11.10
CA LEU A 134 16.11 -4.36 -10.93
C LEU A 134 17.13 -3.28 -10.55
N GLN A 135 16.71 -2.01 -10.53
CA GLN A 135 17.57 -0.86 -10.23
C GLN A 135 17.76 -0.66 -8.73
N THR A 136 16.81 -1.15 -7.93
CA THR A 136 16.75 -0.99 -6.47
C THR A 136 16.95 -2.32 -5.72
N GLY A 137 17.41 -3.37 -6.39
CA GLY A 137 17.45 -4.75 -5.87
C GLY A 137 16.51 -5.67 -6.65
N PHE A 138 16.12 -6.83 -6.10
CA PHE A 138 15.06 -7.67 -6.66
C PHE A 138 13.69 -7.23 -6.12
N ASP A 139 13.28 -5.99 -6.39
CA ASP A 139 12.03 -5.44 -5.85
C ASP A 139 10.85 -5.82 -6.76
N VAL A 140 10.10 -6.85 -6.37
CA VAL A 140 8.96 -7.39 -7.12
C VAL A 140 7.70 -7.33 -6.25
N MET A 141 6.57 -6.98 -6.84
CA MET A 141 5.26 -7.07 -6.19
C MET A 141 4.18 -7.44 -7.20
N PHE A 142 3.30 -8.35 -6.81
CA PHE A 142 2.08 -8.68 -7.54
C PHE A 142 0.88 -8.02 -6.84
N ASN A 143 -0.11 -7.55 -7.59
CA ASN A 143 -1.37 -7.13 -7.01
C ASN A 143 -2.20 -8.35 -6.57
N LEU A 144 -1.89 -8.90 -5.40
CA LEU A 144 -2.44 -10.18 -4.92
C LEU A 144 -3.96 -10.16 -4.68
N GLU A 145 -4.57 -8.98 -4.59
CA GLU A 145 -6.01 -8.85 -4.32
C GLU A 145 -6.86 -8.47 -5.55
N GLU A 146 -6.23 -8.33 -6.72
CA GLU A 146 -6.90 -7.95 -7.97
C GLU A 146 -8.05 -8.87 -8.35
N GLY A 147 -7.91 -10.18 -8.12
CA GLY A 147 -8.95 -11.17 -8.41
C GLY A 147 -10.21 -10.98 -7.56
N TRP A 148 -10.06 -10.62 -6.28
CA TRP A 148 -11.19 -10.33 -5.39
C TRP A 148 -11.91 -9.06 -5.84
N VAL A 149 -11.15 -8.01 -6.15
CA VAL A 149 -11.68 -6.73 -6.64
C VAL A 149 -12.40 -6.90 -7.97
N ALA A 150 -11.79 -7.59 -8.94
CA ALA A 150 -12.41 -7.87 -10.24
C ALA A 150 -13.72 -8.65 -10.09
N THR A 151 -13.73 -9.63 -9.17
CA THR A 151 -14.88 -10.46 -8.87
C THR A 151 -16.03 -9.67 -8.21
N LEU A 152 -15.73 -8.68 -7.39
CA LEU A 152 -16.72 -7.79 -6.76
C LEU A 152 -17.27 -6.77 -7.77
N LEU A 153 -16.41 -6.20 -8.62
CA LEU A 153 -16.82 -5.32 -9.72
C LEU A 153 -17.73 -6.04 -10.71
N ALA A 154 -17.42 -7.28 -11.06
CA ALA A 154 -18.27 -8.12 -11.92
C ALA A 154 -19.64 -8.45 -11.31
N ARG A 155 -19.80 -8.26 -10.00
CA ARG A 155 -21.10 -8.36 -9.30
C ARG A 155 -21.79 -7.01 -9.12
N GLY A 156 -21.24 -5.92 -9.67
CA GLY A 156 -21.83 -4.59 -9.67
C GLY A 156 -21.60 -3.78 -8.39
N PHE A 157 -20.65 -4.17 -7.53
CA PHE A 157 -20.23 -3.36 -6.39
C PHE A 157 -19.30 -2.24 -6.85
N ALA A 158 -19.55 -1.01 -6.42
CA ALA A 158 -18.57 0.07 -6.55
C ALA A 158 -17.50 -0.09 -5.47
N ILE A 159 -16.24 0.23 -5.79
CA ILE A 159 -15.12 0.00 -4.88
C ILE A 159 -14.25 1.24 -4.82
N VAL A 160 -13.90 1.68 -3.61
CA VAL A 160 -12.82 2.64 -3.40
C VAL A 160 -11.72 1.97 -2.60
N ILE A 161 -10.51 1.98 -3.16
CA ILE A 161 -9.33 1.36 -2.58
C ILE A 161 -8.45 2.49 -2.05
N THR A 162 -8.17 2.48 -0.75
CA THR A 162 -7.28 3.46 -0.13
C THR A 162 -5.84 2.97 -0.12
N ASP A 163 -4.89 3.88 -0.33
CA ASP A 163 -3.47 3.58 -0.08
C ASP A 163 -3.15 3.57 1.42
N GLY A 164 -3.85 4.42 2.19
CA GLY A 164 -3.61 4.63 3.61
C GLY A 164 -2.65 5.79 3.88
N VAL A 165 -2.60 6.23 5.15
CA VAL A 165 -1.82 7.42 5.53
C VAL A 165 -0.33 7.22 5.31
N GLY A 166 0.28 8.14 4.56
CA GLY A 166 1.71 8.11 4.22
C GLY A 166 2.05 7.16 3.08
N MET A 167 1.10 6.34 2.61
CA MET A 167 1.32 5.45 1.48
C MET A 167 0.96 6.12 0.16
N GLY A 168 1.76 5.85 -0.88
CA GLY A 168 1.56 6.35 -2.25
C GLY A 168 1.98 7.81 -2.44
N ILE A 169 1.77 8.66 -1.43
CA ILE A 169 2.20 10.06 -1.48
C ILE A 169 3.72 10.20 -1.54
N HIS A 170 4.18 11.16 -2.34
CA HIS A 170 5.60 11.48 -2.43
C HIS A 170 6.00 12.41 -1.29
N ASP A 171 6.46 11.82 -0.18
CA ASP A 171 6.89 12.50 1.04
C ASP A 171 8.02 11.69 1.69
N SER A 172 8.84 12.37 2.48
CA SER A 172 9.89 11.81 3.35
C SER A 172 9.37 10.89 4.46
N ARG A 173 8.08 11.00 4.83
CA ARG A 173 7.49 10.23 5.94
C ARG A 173 7.09 8.82 5.48
N SER A 174 7.39 7.82 6.30
CA SER A 174 6.93 6.44 6.08
C SER A 174 5.41 6.31 6.29
N PRO A 175 4.76 5.29 5.70
CA PRO A 175 3.37 4.96 6.00
C PRO A 175 3.12 4.71 7.49
N GLN A 176 1.96 5.13 8.00
CA GLN A 176 1.52 4.84 9.37
C GLN A 176 0.90 3.43 9.46
N PHE A 177 1.72 2.43 9.15
CA PHE A 177 1.33 1.03 9.03
C PHE A 177 0.77 0.46 10.34
N LEU A 178 -0.34 -0.30 10.24
CA LEU A 178 -1.11 -0.86 11.38
C LEU A 178 -1.46 0.15 12.49
N ASN A 179 -1.53 1.44 12.16
CA ASN A 179 -2.07 2.41 13.12
C ASN A 179 -3.60 2.43 13.04
N ARG A 180 -4.26 2.17 14.17
CA ARG A 180 -5.71 2.19 14.30
C ARG A 180 -6.32 3.49 13.76
N ASN A 181 -5.93 4.64 14.31
CA ASN A 181 -6.57 5.91 13.98
C ASN A 181 -6.33 6.29 12.52
N ALA A 182 -5.09 6.16 12.04
CA ALA A 182 -4.74 6.51 10.67
C ALA A 182 -5.42 5.60 9.65
N GLY A 183 -5.40 4.28 9.86
CA GLY A 183 -5.99 3.30 8.95
C GLY A 183 -7.52 3.40 8.88
N GLY A 184 -8.18 3.54 10.03
CA GLY A 184 -9.63 3.69 10.08
C GLY A 184 -10.11 5.02 9.50
N ALA A 185 -9.42 6.13 9.79
CA ALA A 185 -9.74 7.44 9.21
C ALA A 185 -9.55 7.43 7.69
N ALA A 186 -8.43 6.91 7.18
CA ALA A 186 -8.19 6.82 5.74
C ALA A 186 -9.29 6.03 5.03
N LEU A 187 -9.71 4.88 5.57
CA LEU A 187 -10.76 4.06 4.94
C LEU A 187 -12.14 4.75 4.95
N ILE A 188 -12.51 5.41 6.05
CA ILE A 188 -13.75 6.20 6.15
C ILE A 188 -13.70 7.39 5.18
N ASP A 189 -12.57 8.09 5.11
CA ASP A 189 -12.41 9.26 4.26
C ASP A 189 -12.32 8.91 2.77
N ALA A 190 -11.79 7.74 2.43
CA ALA A 190 -11.88 7.20 1.07
C ALA A 190 -13.34 6.99 0.66
N ALA A 191 -14.17 6.44 1.55
CA ALA A 191 -15.60 6.28 1.29
C ALA A 191 -16.29 7.64 1.07
N ARG A 192 -16.00 8.63 1.92
CA ARG A 192 -16.49 10.01 1.76
C ARG A 192 -16.05 10.64 0.44
N ALA A 193 -14.80 10.44 0.05
CA ALA A 193 -14.24 10.99 -1.18
C ALA A 193 -14.91 10.37 -2.40
N ALA A 194 -15.13 9.05 -2.40
CA ALA A 194 -15.84 8.34 -3.46
C ALA A 194 -17.28 8.84 -3.61
N MET A 195 -18.01 9.06 -2.51
CA MET A 195 -19.38 9.59 -2.53
C MET A 195 -19.49 11.03 -3.07
N LYS A 196 -18.37 11.75 -3.21
CA LYS A 196 -18.31 13.10 -3.79
C LYS A 196 -17.86 13.12 -5.24
N LEU A 197 -17.46 11.98 -5.81
CA LEU A 197 -17.03 11.93 -7.20
C LEU A 197 -18.24 12.17 -8.14
N PRO A 198 -18.11 13.08 -9.12
CA PRO A 198 -19.17 13.30 -10.10
C PRO A 198 -19.24 12.14 -11.10
N GLY A 199 -20.42 11.91 -11.66
CA GLY A 199 -20.61 10.93 -12.74
C GLY A 199 -20.50 9.47 -12.30
N THR A 200 -20.56 9.19 -11.00
CA THR A 200 -20.69 7.83 -10.47
C THR A 200 -22.17 7.45 -10.34
N SER A 201 -22.45 6.16 -10.23
CA SER A 201 -23.81 5.65 -9.94
C SER A 201 -24.12 5.57 -8.44
N LEU A 202 -23.22 6.07 -7.59
CA LEU A 202 -23.40 6.05 -6.14
C LEU A 202 -24.51 7.00 -5.72
N ASP A 203 -25.32 6.54 -4.77
CA ASP A 203 -26.19 7.42 -3.98
C ASP A 203 -25.32 8.02 -2.85
N PRO A 204 -25.28 9.35 -2.66
CA PRO A 204 -24.54 9.98 -1.55
C PRO A 204 -24.94 9.51 -0.15
N HIS A 205 -26.11 8.88 0.00
CA HIS A 205 -26.61 8.26 1.22
C HIS A 205 -26.75 6.73 1.09
N GLY A 206 -26.15 6.16 0.05
CA GLY A 206 -26.15 4.74 -0.25
C GLY A 206 -25.36 3.91 0.77
N PRO A 207 -25.54 2.58 0.72
CA PRO A 207 -24.90 1.68 1.67
C PRO A 207 -23.37 1.63 1.45
N VAL A 208 -22.63 1.69 2.56
CA VAL A 208 -21.17 1.53 2.60
C VAL A 208 -20.82 0.28 3.40
N ALA A 209 -19.89 -0.53 2.92
CA ALA A 209 -19.29 -1.59 3.71
C ALA A 209 -17.76 -1.47 3.70
N PHE A 210 -17.14 -1.77 4.83
CA PHE A 210 -15.69 -1.83 4.96
C PHE A 210 -15.20 -3.24 4.59
N TRP A 211 -14.09 -3.33 3.89
CA TRP A 211 -13.49 -4.60 3.47
C TRP A 211 -11.98 -4.57 3.66
N GLY A 212 -11.41 -5.63 4.22
CA GLY A 212 -9.97 -5.83 4.19
C GLY A 212 -9.49 -7.22 4.61
N TRP A 213 -8.26 -7.53 4.22
CA TRP A 213 -7.53 -8.74 4.57
C TRP A 213 -6.15 -8.36 5.16
N LEU A 214 -5.68 -9.10 6.18
CA LEU A 214 -4.41 -8.84 6.89
C LEU A 214 -4.34 -7.41 7.44
N ALA A 215 -3.34 -6.61 7.03
CA ALA A 215 -3.24 -5.20 7.43
C ALA A 215 -4.47 -4.37 7.00
N GLY A 216 -5.08 -4.71 5.87
CA GLY A 216 -6.35 -4.11 5.45
C GLY A 216 -7.51 -4.47 6.36
N ALA A 217 -7.51 -5.68 6.93
CA ALA A 217 -8.53 -6.10 7.89
C ALA A 217 -8.40 -5.35 9.22
N HIS A 218 -7.16 -5.01 9.64
CA HIS A 218 -6.94 -4.10 10.76
C HIS A 218 -7.56 -2.72 10.49
N ALA A 219 -7.35 -2.16 9.30
CA ALA A 219 -7.97 -0.89 8.91
C ALA A 219 -9.50 -0.98 8.83
N ALA A 220 -10.05 -2.08 8.31
CA ALA A 220 -11.50 -2.31 8.23
C ALA A 220 -12.17 -2.42 9.61
N LEU A 221 -11.55 -3.16 10.55
CA LEU A 221 -12.04 -3.21 11.94
C LEU A 221 -11.91 -1.85 12.63
N SER A 222 -10.81 -1.14 12.43
CA SER A 222 -10.64 0.21 12.97
C SER A 222 -11.70 1.18 12.44
N ALA A 223 -12.00 1.15 11.12
CA ALA A 223 -13.05 1.94 10.52
C ALA A 223 -14.43 1.60 11.11
N ALA A 224 -14.70 0.31 11.36
CA ALA A 224 -15.94 -0.12 12.01
C ALA A 224 -16.06 0.44 13.44
N GLU A 225 -14.98 0.41 14.24
CA GLU A 225 -14.96 1.00 15.59
C GLU A 225 -15.12 2.53 15.57
N LEU A 226 -14.53 3.19 14.56
CA LEU A 226 -14.56 4.65 14.41
C LEU A 226 -15.83 5.15 13.71
N ALA A 227 -16.65 4.28 13.13
CA ALA A 227 -17.79 4.67 12.31
C ALA A 227 -18.74 5.65 13.03
N THR A 228 -19.08 5.38 14.29
CA THR A 228 -20.02 6.25 15.04
C THR A 228 -19.39 7.57 15.48
N SER A 229 -18.10 7.61 15.82
CA SER A 229 -17.46 8.82 16.35
C SER A 229 -16.84 9.70 15.26
N TYR A 230 -16.35 9.09 14.19
CA TYR A 230 -15.60 9.75 13.13
C TYR A 230 -16.38 9.82 11.81
N GLY A 231 -17.17 8.80 11.47
CA GLY A 231 -17.84 8.61 10.17
C GLY A 231 -19.37 8.53 10.23
N SER A 232 -19.99 9.17 11.22
CA SER A 232 -21.40 8.94 11.61
C SER A 232 -22.44 9.20 10.50
N GLU A 233 -22.07 9.98 9.49
CA GLU A 233 -22.92 10.31 8.36
C GLU A 233 -22.92 9.24 7.26
N LEU A 234 -21.99 8.29 7.30
CA LEU A 234 -21.96 7.15 6.37
C LEU A 234 -22.99 6.10 6.79
N HIS A 235 -23.78 5.62 5.83
CA HIS A 235 -24.68 4.50 6.04
C HIS A 235 -23.90 3.17 6.00
N VAL A 236 -23.16 2.88 7.07
CA VAL A 236 -22.36 1.65 7.18
C VAL A 236 -23.27 0.46 7.43
N VAL A 237 -23.29 -0.50 6.50
CA VAL A 237 -24.17 -1.69 6.54
C VAL A 237 -23.43 -2.97 6.88
N GLY A 238 -22.10 -2.95 6.92
CA GLY A 238 -21.32 -4.14 7.25
C GLY A 238 -19.81 -3.92 7.20
N THR A 239 -19.09 -4.92 7.71
CA THR A 239 -17.63 -4.96 7.65
C THR A 239 -17.20 -6.40 7.41
N TYR A 240 -16.33 -6.60 6.42
CA TYR A 240 -15.59 -7.83 6.22
C TYR A 240 -14.13 -7.58 6.62
N ALA A 241 -13.63 -8.40 7.54
CA ALA A 241 -12.26 -8.37 8.01
C ALA A 241 -11.76 -9.79 8.23
N ALA A 242 -10.68 -10.17 7.57
CA ALA A 242 -10.08 -11.49 7.68
C ALA A 242 -8.60 -11.42 8.12
N ALA A 243 -8.21 -12.28 9.07
CA ALA A 243 -6.84 -12.36 9.58
C ALA A 243 -6.27 -11.02 10.09
N ALA A 244 -7.10 -10.21 10.76
CA ALA A 244 -6.70 -8.91 11.27
C ALA A 244 -5.75 -9.04 12.48
N PRO A 245 -4.55 -8.43 12.45
CA PRO A 245 -3.78 -8.21 13.67
C PRO A 245 -4.49 -7.15 14.52
N THR A 246 -5.01 -7.53 15.69
CA THR A 246 -5.80 -6.64 16.56
C THR A 246 -5.02 -6.15 17.78
N ASP A 247 -4.08 -6.96 18.28
CA ASP A 247 -3.11 -6.56 19.29
C ASP A 247 -1.70 -6.71 18.70
N ILE A 248 -1.01 -5.58 18.54
CA ILE A 248 0.28 -5.53 17.84
C ILE A 248 1.43 -5.91 18.77
N ALA A 249 1.37 -5.45 20.03
CA ALA A 249 2.45 -5.63 21.01
C ALA A 249 2.85 -7.11 21.23
N PRO A 250 1.93 -8.07 21.42
CA PRO A 250 2.29 -9.47 21.65
C PRO A 250 2.76 -10.19 20.38
N VAL A 251 2.55 -9.62 19.19
CA VAL A 251 2.94 -10.24 17.91
C VAL A 251 4.38 -9.90 17.55
N LEU A 252 4.92 -8.75 18.00
CA LEU A 252 6.29 -8.33 17.68
C LEU A 252 7.35 -9.41 18.01
N PRO A 253 7.34 -10.06 19.20
CA PRO A 253 8.34 -11.09 19.51
C PRO A 253 8.22 -12.34 18.65
N ALA A 254 7.03 -12.63 18.10
CA ALA A 254 6.80 -13.78 17.23
C ALA A 254 7.21 -13.52 15.77
N MET A 255 7.42 -12.25 15.40
CA MET A 255 7.91 -11.87 14.07
C MET A 255 9.44 -11.75 14.02
N ASP A 256 10.08 -11.63 15.18
CA ASP A 256 11.53 -11.47 15.29
C ASP A 256 12.27 -12.78 14.99
N GLY A 257 13.41 -12.70 14.31
CA GLY A 257 14.31 -13.83 14.05
C GLY A 257 13.76 -14.93 13.14
N ASN A 258 12.78 -14.61 12.29
CA ASN A 258 12.23 -15.54 11.29
C ASN A 258 11.84 -14.81 10.00
N PHE A 259 11.26 -15.53 9.03
CA PHE A 259 10.83 -14.99 7.73
C PHE A 259 9.85 -13.79 7.77
N LEU A 260 9.27 -13.48 8.95
CA LEU A 260 8.41 -12.32 9.17
C LEU A 260 9.18 -11.09 9.69
N ALA A 261 10.49 -11.14 9.87
CA ALA A 261 11.28 -10.04 10.43
C ALA A 261 11.19 -8.77 9.58
N GLY A 262 11.13 -8.87 8.25
CA GLY A 262 10.87 -7.71 7.37
C GLY A 262 9.54 -6.99 7.69
N LEU A 263 8.50 -7.74 8.05
CA LEU A 263 7.22 -7.16 8.49
C LEU A 263 7.33 -6.47 9.85
N LEU A 264 8.21 -6.94 10.75
CA LEU A 264 8.50 -6.25 12.00
C LEU A 264 9.10 -4.86 11.71
N GLY A 265 9.95 -4.74 10.68
CA GLY A 265 10.43 -3.45 10.18
C GLY A 265 9.29 -2.50 9.76
N TYR A 266 8.26 -3.01 9.08
CA TYR A 266 7.10 -2.20 8.70
C TYR A 266 6.34 -1.68 9.92
N VAL A 267 6.14 -2.53 10.93
CA VAL A 267 5.46 -2.13 12.16
C VAL A 267 6.27 -1.08 12.92
N LEU A 268 7.58 -1.28 13.09
CA LEU A 268 8.45 -0.31 13.76
C LEU A 268 8.46 1.04 13.03
N ARG A 269 8.54 1.04 11.69
CA ARG A 269 8.43 2.26 10.89
C ARG A 269 7.06 2.93 11.01
N GLY A 270 5.99 2.13 11.02
CA GLY A 270 4.63 2.63 11.24
C GLY A 270 4.48 3.31 12.61
N ILE A 271 5.10 2.75 13.65
CA ILE A 271 5.15 3.34 14.99
C ILE A 271 5.94 4.65 14.97
N ILE A 272 7.13 4.69 14.35
CA ILE A 272 7.94 5.93 14.22
C ILE A 272 7.19 7.01 13.45
N ALA A 273 6.59 6.66 12.32
CA ALA A 273 5.82 7.58 11.47
C ALA A 273 4.57 8.11 12.15
N SER A 274 3.98 7.31 13.03
CA SER A 274 2.87 7.74 13.88
C SER A 274 3.40 8.61 15.01
N TYR A 275 4.36 8.14 15.79
CA TYR A 275 4.81 8.76 17.03
C TYR A 275 6.31 9.07 16.97
N PRO A 276 6.74 10.19 16.37
CA PRO A 276 8.18 10.47 16.17
C PRO A 276 9.03 10.43 17.45
N ALA A 277 8.43 10.67 18.61
CA ALA A 277 9.09 10.56 19.91
C ALA A 277 9.59 9.14 20.24
N THR A 278 9.09 8.09 19.57
CA THR A 278 9.54 6.71 19.74
C THR A 278 10.75 6.36 18.88
N GLU A 279 11.16 7.23 17.94
CA GLU A 279 12.26 6.96 17.01
C GLU A 279 13.55 6.59 17.73
N GLN A 280 14.05 7.48 18.60
CA GLN A 280 15.31 7.23 19.31
C GLN A 280 15.23 5.98 20.21
N PRO A 281 14.18 5.79 21.05
CA PRO A 281 14.03 4.55 21.81
C PRO A 281 14.00 3.27 20.97
N ILE A 282 13.41 3.31 19.77
CA ILE A 282 13.40 2.16 18.86
C ILE A 282 14.82 1.90 18.34
N TRP A 283 15.51 2.93 17.82
CA TRP A 283 16.89 2.78 17.35
C TRP A 283 17.84 2.28 18.43
N ASP A 284 17.67 2.71 19.67
CA ASP A 284 18.49 2.28 20.81
C ASP A 284 18.27 0.79 21.17
N ALA A 285 17.16 0.18 20.74
CA ALA A 285 16.79 -1.20 21.03
C ALA A 285 17.16 -2.22 19.92
N LEU A 286 17.59 -1.74 18.75
CA LEU A 286 17.91 -2.59 17.60
C LEU A 286 19.32 -3.16 17.68
N THR A 287 19.48 -4.38 17.15
CA THR A 287 20.80 -4.90 16.76
C THR A 287 21.35 -4.10 15.58
N PRO A 288 22.67 -4.14 15.28
CA PRO A 288 23.22 -3.60 14.04
C PRO A 288 22.52 -4.13 12.78
N ARG A 289 22.15 -5.42 12.75
CA ARG A 289 21.35 -6.00 11.65
C ARG A 289 19.93 -5.48 11.62
N GLY A 290 19.28 -5.34 12.78
CA GLY A 290 17.94 -4.75 12.90
C GLY A 290 17.90 -3.30 12.44
N ALA A 291 18.97 -2.54 12.68
CA ALA A 291 19.15 -1.18 12.19
C ALA A 291 19.24 -1.12 10.65
N GLU A 292 19.99 -2.03 10.04
CA GLU A 292 20.09 -2.16 8.58
C GLU A 292 18.74 -2.59 7.95
N MET A 293 18.12 -3.63 8.50
CA MET A 293 16.79 -4.09 8.09
C MET A 293 15.75 -2.97 8.21
N LEU A 294 15.72 -2.25 9.34
CA LEU A 294 14.84 -1.11 9.50
C LEU A 294 15.13 -0.07 8.42
N ALA A 295 16.40 0.24 8.11
CA ALA A 295 16.74 1.17 7.03
C ALA A 295 16.21 0.73 5.65
N ASN A 296 16.27 -0.55 5.32
CA ASN A 296 15.86 -1.11 4.02
C ASN A 296 14.34 -1.22 3.84
N THR A 297 13.65 -1.72 4.87
CA THR A 297 12.20 -2.01 4.81
C THR A 297 11.33 -0.80 4.49
N GLY A 298 11.82 0.43 4.70
CA GLY A 298 11.08 1.67 4.39
C GLY A 298 10.92 1.98 2.91
N ARG A 299 11.54 1.20 2.02
CA ARG A 299 11.59 1.45 0.58
C ARG A 299 11.19 0.25 -0.27
N GLN A 300 10.90 -0.89 0.36
CA GLN A 300 10.70 -2.16 -0.33
C GLN A 300 9.20 -2.50 -0.41
N CYS A 301 8.87 -3.29 -1.43
CA CYS A 301 7.60 -4.00 -1.50
C CYS A 301 7.64 -5.28 -0.65
N LEU A 302 6.45 -5.83 -0.38
CA LEU A 302 6.26 -6.97 0.52
C LEU A 302 7.13 -8.19 0.14
N LEU A 303 7.16 -8.60 -1.14
CA LEU A 303 7.85 -9.83 -1.52
C LEU A 303 9.37 -9.72 -1.33
N LEU A 304 9.94 -8.55 -1.56
CA LEU A 304 11.36 -8.32 -1.31
C LEU A 304 11.64 -8.27 0.19
N ALA A 305 10.83 -7.57 0.99
CA ALA A 305 11.01 -7.51 2.44
C ALA A 305 10.89 -8.88 3.11
N VAL A 306 10.05 -9.77 2.59
CA VAL A 306 9.99 -11.16 3.07
C VAL A 306 11.24 -11.93 2.61
N ALA A 307 11.66 -11.84 1.35
CA ALA A 307 12.75 -12.67 0.83
C ALA A 307 14.17 -12.21 1.23
N GLU A 308 14.38 -10.92 1.54
CA GLU A 308 15.71 -10.37 1.84
C GLU A 308 16.02 -10.37 3.35
N ASP A 309 14.99 -10.22 4.19
CA ASP A 309 15.12 -10.10 5.63
C ASP A 309 14.73 -11.39 6.38
N ASP A 310 14.87 -12.54 5.71
CA ASP A 310 14.64 -13.85 6.31
C ASP A 310 15.63 -14.12 7.48
N ASP A 311 15.10 -14.57 8.62
CA ASP A 311 15.85 -14.93 9.84
C ASP A 311 16.66 -13.79 10.50
N VAL A 312 16.30 -12.52 10.26
CA VAL A 312 16.95 -11.38 10.93
C VAL A 312 16.51 -11.25 12.39
N GLY A 313 17.46 -11.33 13.32
CA GLY A 313 17.27 -10.93 14.72
C GLY A 313 17.27 -9.41 14.87
N VAL A 314 16.08 -8.82 14.95
CA VAL A 314 15.80 -7.37 14.95
C VAL A 314 15.99 -6.76 16.32
N ILE A 315 15.51 -7.42 17.39
CA ILE A 315 15.48 -6.89 18.76
C ILE A 315 16.45 -7.71 19.63
N GLY A 316 17.32 -7.03 20.39
CA GLY A 316 18.18 -7.69 21.38
C GLY A 316 19.67 -7.69 21.02
N VAL A 317 20.41 -8.67 21.56
CA VAL A 317 21.87 -8.76 21.47
C VAL A 317 22.24 -9.59 20.24
N ASP A 318 23.17 -9.09 19.40
CA ASP A 318 23.73 -9.81 18.24
C ASP A 318 24.11 -11.26 18.58
N ASP A 319 24.16 -12.11 17.54
CA ASP A 319 24.61 -13.51 17.56
C ASP A 319 25.98 -13.74 18.25
N ASP A 320 26.73 -12.67 18.55
CA ASP A 320 27.99 -12.68 19.28
C ASP A 320 27.84 -12.68 20.83
N GLY A 321 26.61 -12.63 21.38
CA GLY A 321 26.35 -12.93 22.79
C GLY A 321 26.88 -11.92 23.83
N VAL A 322 27.18 -10.67 23.45
CA VAL A 322 27.67 -9.66 24.40
C VAL A 322 26.56 -8.70 24.83
N MET A 323 26.00 -8.92 26.02
CA MET A 323 25.21 -7.91 26.74
C MET A 323 26.06 -6.64 26.97
N ARG A 324 25.72 -5.52 26.32
CA ARG A 324 26.18 -4.20 26.76
C ARG A 324 25.27 -3.71 27.88
N THR A 325 25.76 -3.77 29.11
CA THR A 325 25.15 -3.09 30.26
C THR A 325 25.07 -1.57 30.02
N PRO A 326 24.01 -0.89 30.49
CA PRO A 326 23.92 0.57 30.41
C PRO A 326 25.05 1.17 31.25
N ARG A 327 25.86 2.05 30.67
CA ARG A 327 26.77 2.89 31.44
C ARG A 327 25.93 3.91 32.21
N SER A 328 25.53 3.54 33.43
CA SER A 328 25.07 4.46 34.45
C SER A 328 26.21 5.41 34.82
N LEU A 329 25.88 6.71 34.84
CA LEU A 329 26.52 7.77 35.60
C LEU A 329 27.20 7.27 36.89
N VAL A 330 28.52 7.44 37.02
CA VAL A 330 29.16 7.70 38.31
C VAL A 330 30.26 8.73 38.10
N ALA A 331 30.12 9.82 38.85
CA ALA A 331 31.05 10.93 38.98
C ALA A 331 32.35 10.54 39.70
N SER A 332 33.40 11.33 39.44
CA SER A 332 34.48 11.73 40.35
C SER A 332 34.96 10.79 41.48
N GLY A 333 36.27 10.56 41.54
CA GLY A 333 36.94 10.36 42.82
C GLY A 333 38.25 9.58 42.78
N ALA A 334 39.34 10.30 43.10
CA ALA A 334 40.71 9.87 43.42
C ALA A 334 41.63 9.50 42.24
#